data_AF-A0A2C9LT16-F1
#
_entry.id   AF-A0A2C9LT16-F1
#
_cell.length_a   1.000
_cell.length_b   1.000
_cell.length_c   1.000
_cell.angle_alpha   90.00
_cell.angle_beta   90.00
_cell.angle_gamma   90.00
#
_symmetry.space_group_name_H-M   'P 1'
#
loop_
_entity.id
_entity.type
_entity.pdbx_description
1 polymer ?
#
loop_
_entity_poly.entity_id
_entity_poly.type
_entity_poly.pdbx_seq_one_letter_code
_entity_poly.pdbx_strand_id
1 'polypeptide(L)'
;MELLVDVFAYEGLIMISPELTPDFYLGFTLAALTDFPAAVLFILLINRFNKWTLNIVMTLPCTPPSKFVQKLRSNRIPGNFWMSVVLSLLGRLTLSAGYSSVLLYVPELFPTSIRNTGYALALLMSYFASMVSPYSRSLSKLLPWAPNVVFGVMCVTLPLAIRRLPETMNKELPQTLADMERNMRKAMKKA
;
A
#
# COMPACT_ATOMS: atom_id res chain seq x y z
N MET A 1 8.48 -7.00 -2.50
CA MET A 1 7.14 -7.63 -2.65
C MET A 1 6.08 -6.71 -2.08
N GLU A 2 6.17 -6.32 -0.81
CA GLU A 2 5.19 -5.42 -0.17
C GLU A 2 4.99 -4.08 -0.87
N LEU A 3 6.07 -3.32 -1.04
CA LEU A 3 6.06 -2.08 -1.82
C LEU A 3 5.45 -2.21 -3.21
N LEU A 4 5.69 -3.34 -3.89
CA LEU A 4 5.18 -3.53 -5.24
C LEU A 4 3.65 -3.56 -5.22
N VAL A 5 3.04 -4.24 -4.26
CA VAL A 5 1.58 -4.34 -4.20
C VAL A 5 0.95 -3.04 -3.71
N ASP A 6 1.50 -2.43 -2.66
CA ASP A 6 0.92 -1.18 -2.14
C ASP A 6 0.93 -0.09 -3.22
N VAL A 7 2.04 0.02 -3.97
CA VAL A 7 2.14 0.97 -5.09
C VAL A 7 1.21 0.58 -6.23
N PHE A 8 1.15 -0.70 -6.59
CA PHE A 8 0.26 -1.17 -7.65
C PHE A 8 -1.22 -0.90 -7.31
N ALA A 9 -1.63 -1.12 -6.06
CA ALA A 9 -2.98 -0.85 -5.57
C ALA A 9 -3.27 0.65 -5.47
N TYR A 10 -2.32 1.43 -4.97
CA TYR A 10 -2.41 2.88 -4.89
C TYR A 10 -2.58 3.52 -6.28
N GLU A 11 -1.75 3.13 -7.23
CA GLU A 11 -1.82 3.60 -8.62
C GLU A 11 -3.11 3.13 -9.32
N GLY A 12 -3.54 1.89 -9.04
CA GLY A 12 -4.83 1.38 -9.53
C GLY A 12 -6.02 2.20 -9.02
N LEU A 13 -5.98 2.66 -7.77
CA LEU A 13 -7.00 3.55 -7.21
C LEU A 13 -6.90 4.96 -7.77
N ILE A 14 -5.70 5.52 -7.96
CA ILE A 14 -5.51 6.82 -8.63
C ILE A 14 -6.17 6.81 -9.99
N MET A 15 -6.00 5.71 -10.73
CA MET A 15 -6.61 5.55 -12.02
C MET A 15 -8.14 5.61 -11.95
N ILE A 16 -8.76 4.88 -11.02
CA ILE A 16 -10.23 4.80 -10.90
C ILE A 16 -10.85 6.05 -10.25
N SER A 17 -10.07 6.80 -9.46
CA SER A 17 -10.52 7.99 -8.72
C SER A 17 -11.24 9.08 -9.53
N PRO A 18 -10.77 9.51 -10.72
CA PRO A 18 -11.48 10.52 -11.52
C PRO A 18 -12.80 10.02 -12.12
N GLU A 19 -13.02 8.70 -12.21
CA GLU A 19 -14.28 8.11 -12.70
C GLU A 19 -15.31 7.90 -11.57
N LEU A 20 -14.96 8.27 -10.35
CA LEU A 20 -15.86 8.15 -9.20
C LEU A 20 -16.91 9.26 -9.17
N THR A 21 -16.60 10.43 -9.72
CA THR A 21 -17.48 11.60 -9.75
C THR A 21 -18.01 11.90 -11.15
N PRO A 22 -19.20 12.53 -11.29
CA PRO A 22 -19.70 12.99 -12.58
C PRO A 22 -18.72 13.96 -13.24
N ASP A 23 -18.12 14.83 -12.43
CA ASP A 23 -17.14 15.82 -12.87
C ASP A 23 -15.72 15.32 -12.64
N PHE A 24 -14.90 15.31 -13.68
CA PHE A 24 -13.50 14.90 -13.63
C PHE A 24 -12.67 15.74 -12.65
N TYR A 25 -12.87 17.07 -12.66
CA TYR A 25 -12.12 18.00 -11.81
C TYR A 25 -12.41 17.81 -10.32
N LEU A 26 -13.66 17.53 -9.95
CA LEU A 26 -14.02 17.24 -8.56
C LEU A 26 -13.40 15.93 -8.08
N GLY A 27 -13.41 14.89 -8.91
CA GLY A 27 -12.81 13.60 -8.59
C GLY A 27 -11.31 13.73 -8.38
N PHE A 28 -10.62 14.42 -9.29
CA PHE A 28 -9.18 14.64 -9.19
C PHE A 28 -8.78 15.48 -7.97
N THR A 29 -9.51 16.57 -7.70
CA THR A 29 -9.22 17.46 -6.55
C THR A 29 -9.45 16.76 -5.22
N LEU A 30 -10.55 16.01 -5.05
CA LEU A 30 -10.79 15.21 -3.85
C LEU A 30 -9.71 14.16 -3.65
N ALA A 31 -9.31 13.50 -4.74
CA ALA A 31 -8.30 12.46 -4.68
C ALA A 31 -6.91 13.03 -4.34
N ALA A 32 -6.53 14.20 -4.87
CA ALA A 32 -5.30 14.90 -4.51
C ALA A 32 -5.33 15.45 -3.07
N LEU A 33 -6.47 15.99 -2.64
CA LEU A 33 -6.67 16.49 -1.27
C LEU A 33 -6.46 15.39 -0.23
N THR A 34 -6.76 14.14 -0.60
CA THR A 34 -6.68 12.97 0.28
C THR A 34 -5.24 12.57 0.60
N ASP A 35 -4.25 12.90 -0.22
CA ASP A 35 -2.86 12.49 0.05
C ASP A 35 -2.23 13.28 1.22
N PHE A 36 -2.62 14.54 1.42
CA PHE A 36 -2.17 15.37 2.55
C PHE A 36 -2.57 14.80 3.92
N PRO A 37 -3.85 14.52 4.21
CA PRO A 37 -4.26 13.92 5.47
C PRO A 37 -3.71 12.49 5.63
N ALA A 38 -3.47 11.75 4.55
CA ALA A 38 -2.78 10.46 4.65
C ALA A 38 -1.37 10.62 5.24
N ALA A 39 -0.62 11.61 4.77
CA ALA A 39 0.72 11.89 5.27
C ALA A 39 0.70 12.33 6.75
N VAL A 40 -0.24 13.20 7.14
CA VAL A 40 -0.41 13.61 8.55
C VAL A 40 -0.79 12.42 9.43
N LEU A 41 -1.74 11.61 9.00
CA LEU A 41 -2.18 10.41 9.70
C LEU A 41 -1.01 9.43 9.88
N PHE A 42 -0.21 9.23 8.85
CA PHE A 42 1.00 8.42 8.93
C PHE A 42 2.00 8.93 9.99
N ILE A 43 2.30 10.23 10.01
CA ILE A 43 3.19 10.86 10.99
C ILE A 43 2.67 10.70 12.43
N LEU A 44 1.35 10.76 12.62
CA LEU A 44 0.75 10.56 13.94
C LEU A 44 0.80 9.11 14.41
N LEU A 45 0.63 8.16 13.48
CA LEU A 45 0.54 6.73 13.81
C LEU A 45 1.90 6.06 13.98
N ILE A 46 2.95 6.51 13.28
CA ILE A 46 4.27 5.86 13.31
C ILE A 46 4.90 5.80 14.71
N ASN A 47 4.62 6.79 15.56
CA ASN A 47 5.14 6.85 16.92
C ASN A 47 4.26 6.12 17.95
N ARG A 48 3.04 5.72 17.58
CA ARG A 48 2.04 5.20 18.52
C ARG A 48 1.82 3.69 18.41
N PHE A 49 2.04 3.11 17.24
CA PHE A 49 1.80 1.69 16.99
C PHE A 49 3.06 0.98 16.51
N ASN A 50 3.15 -0.32 16.81
CA ASN A 50 4.19 -1.17 16.25
C ASN A 50 4.04 -1.19 14.71
N LYS A 51 5.16 -1.04 14.00
CA LYS A 51 5.24 -0.95 12.53
C LYS A 51 4.57 -2.10 11.80
N TRP A 52 4.52 -3.26 12.46
CA TRP A 52 3.82 -4.45 12.02
C TRP A 52 2.31 -4.34 12.03
N THR A 53 1.76 -3.84 13.13
CA THR A 53 0.33 -3.58 13.27
C THR A 53 -0.07 -2.49 12.29
N LEU A 54 0.78 -1.49 12.06
CA LEU A 54 0.53 -0.45 11.05
C LEU A 54 0.47 -1.01 9.64
N ASN A 55 1.46 -1.79 9.20
CA ASN A 55 1.41 -2.37 7.85
C ASN A 55 0.20 -3.30 7.69
N ILE A 56 -0.07 -4.18 8.65
CA ILE A 56 -1.23 -5.06 8.58
C ILE A 56 -2.54 -4.24 8.57
N VAL A 57 -2.68 -3.22 9.42
CA VAL A 57 -3.89 -2.38 9.50
C VAL A 57 -4.05 -1.45 8.28
N MET A 58 -2.98 -1.06 7.61
CA MET A 58 -3.01 -0.19 6.43
C MET A 58 -3.16 -0.96 5.12
N THR A 59 -2.69 -2.22 5.06
CA THR A 59 -2.80 -3.11 3.90
C THR A 59 -4.07 -3.99 3.93
N LEU A 60 -4.59 -4.36 5.11
CA LEU A 60 -5.88 -5.08 5.24
C LEU A 60 -7.08 -4.39 4.57
N PRO A 61 -7.24 -3.04 4.64
CA PRO A 61 -8.30 -2.32 3.95
C PRO A 61 -8.23 -2.43 2.43
N CYS A 62 -7.12 -2.90 1.85
CA CYS A 62 -7.03 -3.11 0.41
C CYS A 62 -7.99 -4.21 -0.09
N THR A 63 -8.55 -5.06 0.81
CA THR A 63 -9.43 -6.17 0.42
C THR A 63 -10.94 -5.89 0.27
N PRO A 64 -11.57 -4.82 0.83
CA PRO A 64 -13.02 -4.62 0.58
C PRO A 64 -13.54 -3.33 -0.10
N PRO A 65 -12.87 -2.19 -0.32
CA PRO A 65 -13.53 -1.03 -0.91
C PRO A 65 -13.75 -1.21 -2.41
N SER A 66 -12.85 -1.87 -3.16
CA SER A 66 -13.01 -2.05 -4.62
C SER A 66 -14.20 -2.96 -4.98
N LYS A 67 -14.37 -4.11 -4.30
CA LYS A 67 -15.52 -5.00 -4.50
C LYS A 67 -16.81 -4.43 -3.94
N PHE A 68 -16.77 -3.71 -2.81
CA PHE A 68 -17.95 -3.08 -2.22
C PHE A 68 -18.41 -1.87 -3.05
N VAL A 69 -17.50 -1.02 -3.53
CA VAL A 69 -17.79 0.12 -4.41
C VAL A 69 -18.27 -0.34 -5.78
N GLN A 70 -17.69 -1.41 -6.35
CA GLN A 70 -18.15 -1.96 -7.63
C GLN A 70 -19.50 -2.68 -7.51
N LYS A 71 -19.77 -3.34 -6.37
CA LYS A 71 -21.08 -3.96 -6.07
C LYS A 71 -22.16 -2.93 -5.71
N LEU A 72 -21.80 -1.83 -5.03
CA LEU A 72 -22.67 -0.68 -4.79
C LEU A 72 -22.98 0.07 -6.09
N ARG A 73 -22.06 0.11 -7.06
CA ARG A 73 -22.33 0.68 -8.39
C ARG A 73 -23.19 -0.25 -9.26
N SER A 74 -23.07 -1.57 -9.11
CA SER A 74 -23.89 -2.56 -9.83
C SER A 74 -25.35 -2.59 -9.34
N ASN A 75 -25.58 -2.40 -8.05
CA ASN A 75 -26.92 -2.18 -7.51
C ASN A 75 -27.23 -0.69 -7.67
N ARG A 76 -27.95 -0.31 -8.74
CA ARG A 76 -28.50 1.03 -8.96
C ARG A 76 -29.46 1.43 -7.82
N ILE A 77 -28.94 1.69 -6.62
CA ILE A 77 -29.69 2.22 -5.49
C ILE A 77 -29.45 3.73 -5.50
N PRO A 78 -30.41 4.53 -5.96
CA PRO A 78 -30.26 5.98 -6.04
C PRO A 78 -30.21 6.55 -4.62
N GLY A 79 -29.03 6.97 -4.16
CA GLY A 79 -28.84 7.60 -2.84
C GLY A 79 -27.43 7.52 -2.24
N ASN A 80 -26.61 6.53 -2.63
CA ASN A 80 -25.35 6.22 -1.94
C ASN A 80 -24.07 6.63 -2.70
N PHE A 81 -24.16 7.62 -3.59
CA PHE A 81 -23.05 8.10 -4.40
C PHE A 81 -21.89 8.63 -3.52
N TRP A 82 -22.20 9.53 -2.59
CA TRP A 82 -21.23 10.12 -1.67
C TRP A 82 -20.58 9.09 -0.73
N MET A 83 -21.34 8.08 -0.31
CA MET A 83 -20.82 7.00 0.54
C MET A 83 -19.76 6.18 -0.20
N SER A 84 -19.97 5.90 -1.49
CA SER A 84 -19.01 5.19 -2.33
C SER A 84 -17.73 6.02 -2.53
N VAL A 85 -17.88 7.34 -2.74
CA VAL A 85 -16.75 8.26 -2.87
C VAL A 85 -15.93 8.30 -1.58
N VAL A 86 -16.57 8.52 -0.43
CA VAL A 86 -15.90 8.56 0.87
C VAL A 86 -15.15 7.26 1.16
N LEU A 87 -15.75 6.11 0.85
CA LEU A 87 -15.11 4.82 1.10
C LEU A 87 -13.90 4.58 0.18
N SER A 88 -13.95 5.00 -1.08
CA SER A 88 -12.80 4.94 -1.98
C SER A 88 -11.68 5.89 -1.55
N LEU A 89 -12.01 7.10 -1.09
CA LEU A 89 -11.03 8.03 -0.55
C LEU A 89 -10.40 7.46 0.73
N LEU A 90 -11.19 6.83 1.60
CA LEU A 90 -10.69 6.15 2.80
C LEU A 90 -9.72 5.01 2.46
N GLY A 91 -10.03 4.20 1.45
CA GLY A 91 -9.12 3.16 0.97
C GLY A 91 -7.80 3.72 0.41
N ARG A 92 -7.87 4.86 -0.31
CA ARG A 92 -6.68 5.57 -0.78
C ARG A 92 -5.84 6.12 0.38
N LEU A 93 -6.47 6.70 1.41
CA LEU A 93 -5.81 7.20 2.61
C LEU A 93 -4.95 6.11 3.26
N THR A 94 -5.54 4.93 3.49
CA THR A 94 -4.86 3.84 4.16
C THR A 94 -3.71 3.28 3.33
N LEU A 95 -3.88 3.17 2.01
CA LEU A 95 -2.83 2.70 1.11
C LEU A 95 -1.64 3.67 1.00
N SER A 96 -1.92 4.98 0.94
CA SER A 96 -0.88 6.01 0.92
C SER A 96 -0.06 6.02 2.23
N ALA A 97 -0.73 5.87 3.37
CA ALA A 97 -0.08 5.74 4.67
C ALA A 97 0.74 4.43 4.78
N GLY A 98 0.20 3.31 4.26
CA GLY A 98 0.89 2.02 4.18
C GLY A 98 2.19 2.10 3.36
N TYR A 99 2.11 2.62 2.14
CA TYR A 99 3.27 2.83 1.27
C TYR A 99 4.37 3.65 1.95
N SER A 100 3.99 4.75 2.61
CA SER A 100 4.92 5.60 3.36
C SER A 100 5.60 4.85 4.51
N SER A 101 4.88 3.95 5.18
CA SER A 101 5.41 3.11 6.26
C SER A 101 6.47 2.13 5.79
N VAL A 102 6.24 1.47 4.66
CA VAL A 102 7.19 0.49 4.11
C VAL A 102 8.43 1.21 3.59
N LEU A 103 8.28 2.35 2.94
CA LEU A 103 9.41 3.16 2.50
C LEU A 103 10.28 3.65 3.66
N LEU A 104 9.69 3.99 4.82
CA LEU A 104 10.47 4.31 6.02
C LEU A 104 11.11 3.08 6.67
N TYR A 105 10.51 1.90 6.51
CA TYR A 105 11.05 0.66 7.08
C TYR A 105 12.29 0.14 6.31
N VAL A 106 12.30 0.29 4.99
CA VAL A 106 13.44 -0.13 4.13
C VAL A 106 14.79 0.37 4.65
N PRO A 107 15.01 1.68 4.88
CA PRO A 107 16.32 2.19 5.30
C PRO A 107 16.68 1.83 6.75
N GLU A 108 15.72 1.43 7.58
CA GLU A 108 15.98 0.97 8.95
C GLU A 108 16.47 -0.48 8.99
N LEU A 109 16.11 -1.28 7.97
CA LEU A 109 16.53 -2.67 7.85
C LEU A 109 17.97 -2.79 7.33
N PHE A 110 18.43 -1.80 6.55
CA PHE A 110 19.74 -1.82 5.89
C PHE A 110 20.79 -0.96 6.63
N PRO A 111 22.03 -1.43 6.80
CA PRO A 111 23.11 -0.68 7.44
C PRO A 111 23.53 0.50 6.57
N THR A 112 24.13 1.52 7.21
CA THR A 112 24.45 2.83 6.60
C THR A 112 25.21 2.75 5.26
N SER A 113 26.04 1.71 5.07
CA SER A 113 26.84 1.46 3.87
C SER A 113 26.03 1.03 2.64
N ILE A 114 24.91 0.33 2.81
CA ILE A 114 24.05 -0.13 1.70
C ILE A 114 22.63 0.42 1.75
N ARG A 115 22.30 1.23 2.76
CA ARG A 115 21.00 1.87 2.95
C ARG A 115 20.53 2.65 1.72
N ASN A 116 21.41 3.44 1.11
CA ASN A 116 21.04 4.23 -0.07
C ASN A 116 20.71 3.33 -1.27
N THR A 117 21.47 2.25 -1.45
CA THR A 117 21.26 1.26 -2.52
C THR A 117 19.99 0.44 -2.27
N GLY A 118 19.72 0.03 -1.03
CA GLY A 118 18.50 -0.69 -0.65
C GLY A 118 17.26 0.18 -0.84
N TYR A 119 17.33 1.46 -0.46
CA TYR A 119 16.27 2.42 -0.71
C TYR A 119 16.04 2.67 -2.20
N ALA A 120 17.12 2.81 -3.00
CA ALA A 120 17.01 2.93 -4.45
C ALA A 120 16.36 1.69 -5.09
N LEU A 121 16.72 0.48 -4.66
CA LEU A 121 16.12 -0.75 -5.16
C LEU A 121 14.62 -0.84 -4.83
N ALA A 122 14.24 -0.45 -3.61
CA ALA A 122 12.84 -0.36 -3.18
C ALA A 122 12.03 0.62 -4.04
N LEU A 123 12.61 1.79 -4.35
CA LEU A 123 12.00 2.75 -5.26
C LEU A 123 11.89 2.21 -6.68
N LEU A 124 12.94 1.56 -7.22
CA LEU A 124 12.88 0.93 -8.54
C LEU A 124 11.72 -0.06 -8.64
N MET A 125 11.52 -0.92 -7.63
CA MET A 125 10.38 -1.84 -7.59
C MET A 125 9.04 -1.12 -7.55
N SER A 126 8.97 0.03 -6.86
CA SER A 126 7.79 0.89 -6.83
C SER A 126 7.50 1.48 -8.21
N TYR A 127 8.52 1.99 -8.91
CA TYR A 127 8.36 2.49 -10.28
C TYR A 127 7.95 1.40 -11.27
N PHE A 128 8.49 0.19 -11.13
CA PHE A 128 8.03 -0.97 -11.91
C PHE A 128 6.53 -1.25 -11.66
N ALA A 129 6.06 -1.16 -10.42
CA ALA A 129 4.64 -1.32 -10.10
C ALA A 129 3.78 -0.24 -10.77
N SER A 130 4.20 1.03 -10.71
CA SER A 130 3.51 2.14 -11.40
C SER A 130 3.46 1.96 -12.92
N MET A 131 4.52 1.42 -13.54
CA MET A 131 4.54 1.08 -14.98
C MET A 131 3.55 -0.02 -15.35
N VAL A 132 3.35 -1.01 -14.46
CA VAL A 132 2.41 -2.13 -14.69
C VAL A 132 0.97 -1.73 -14.35
N SER A 133 0.75 -0.79 -13.43
CA SER A 133 -0.57 -0.28 -13.03
C SER A 133 -1.54 0.03 -14.18
N PRO A 134 -1.18 0.80 -15.23
CA PRO A 134 -2.11 1.14 -16.31
C PRO A 134 -2.66 -0.07 -17.07
N TYR A 135 -1.94 -1.19 -17.09
CA TYR A 135 -2.42 -2.44 -17.69
C TYR A 135 -3.62 -3.01 -16.94
N SER A 136 -3.76 -2.74 -15.63
CA SER A 136 -4.91 -3.18 -14.84
C SER A 136 -6.22 -2.55 -15.34
N ARG A 137 -6.19 -1.27 -15.75
CA ARG A 137 -7.36 -0.58 -16.34
C ARG A 137 -7.65 -1.05 -17.76
N SER A 138 -6.62 -1.33 -18.55
CA SER A 138 -6.81 -1.93 -19.88
C SER A 138 -7.45 -3.33 -19.77
N LEU A 139 -7.03 -4.11 -18.78
CA LEU A 139 -7.59 -5.43 -18.49
C LEU A 139 -9.02 -5.34 -17.96
N SER A 140 -9.36 -4.33 -17.16
CA SER A 140 -10.74 -4.12 -16.66
C SER A 140 -11.75 -3.86 -17.76
N LYS A 141 -11.32 -3.30 -18.91
CA LYS A 141 -12.18 -3.10 -20.09
C LYS A 141 -12.52 -4.42 -20.79
N LEU A 142 -11.60 -5.38 -20.79
CA LEU A 142 -11.78 -6.71 -21.39
C LEU A 142 -12.51 -7.67 -20.43
N LEU A 143 -12.08 -7.71 -19.17
CA LEU A 143 -12.61 -8.57 -18.13
C LEU A 143 -12.73 -7.78 -16.81
N PRO A 144 -13.94 -7.31 -16.44
CA PRO A 144 -14.12 -6.44 -15.27
C PRO A 144 -13.78 -7.11 -13.94
N TRP A 145 -13.80 -8.44 -13.88
CA TRP A 145 -13.48 -9.22 -12.67
C TRP A 145 -11.99 -9.52 -12.48
N ALA A 146 -11.20 -9.51 -13.56
CA ALA A 146 -9.80 -9.93 -13.55
C ALA A 146 -8.90 -9.09 -12.64
N PRO A 147 -8.87 -7.74 -12.70
CA PRO A 147 -8.01 -6.94 -11.84
C PRO A 147 -8.38 -7.13 -10.35
N ASN A 148 -9.66 -7.26 -10.03
CA ASN A 148 -10.12 -7.49 -8.65
C ASN A 148 -9.60 -8.80 -8.05
N VAL A 149 -9.44 -9.85 -8.86
CA VAL A 149 -8.85 -11.12 -8.40
C VAL A 149 -7.35 -10.96 -8.17
N VAL A 150 -6.64 -10.28 -9.08
CA VAL A 150 -5.20 -10.02 -8.94
C VAL A 150 -4.90 -9.21 -7.67
N PHE A 151 -5.61 -8.10 -7.45
CA PHE A 151 -5.49 -7.31 -6.23
C PHE A 151 -5.83 -8.14 -4.98
N GLY A 152 -6.91 -8.93 -5.03
CA GLY A 152 -7.32 -9.78 -3.91
C GLY A 152 -6.29 -10.83 -3.51
N VAL A 153 -5.68 -11.52 -4.47
CA VAL A 153 -4.65 -12.53 -4.21
C VAL A 153 -3.38 -11.88 -3.64
N MET A 154 -2.98 -10.73 -4.19
CA MET A 154 -1.82 -10.00 -3.66
C MET A 154 -2.07 -9.52 -2.23
N CYS A 155 -3.26 -9.00 -1.92
CA CYS A 155 -3.61 -8.55 -0.57
C CYS A 155 -3.58 -9.66 0.49
N VAL A 156 -3.87 -10.91 0.12
CA VAL A 156 -3.83 -12.04 1.07
C VAL A 156 -2.39 -12.53 1.28
N THR A 157 -1.59 -12.56 0.21
CA THR A 157 -0.21 -13.06 0.25
C THR A 157 0.76 -12.12 0.98
N LEU A 158 0.45 -10.82 1.04
CA LEU A 158 1.25 -9.78 1.71
C LEU A 158 1.32 -9.92 3.24
N PRO A 159 0.22 -9.88 4.02
CA PRO A 159 0.29 -9.99 5.47
C PRO A 159 0.89 -11.33 5.90
N LEU A 160 0.74 -12.38 5.09
CA LEU A 160 1.41 -13.66 5.29
C LEU A 160 2.93 -13.56 5.13
N ALA A 161 3.42 -12.81 4.14
CA ALA A 161 4.84 -12.56 3.92
C ALA A 161 5.43 -11.60 4.97
N ILE A 162 4.67 -10.55 5.34
CA ILE A 162 5.03 -9.61 6.40
C ILE A 162 5.23 -10.39 7.69
N ARG A 163 4.38 -11.39 8.02
CA ARG A 163 4.51 -12.25 9.21
C ARG A 163 5.87 -12.92 9.41
N ARG A 164 6.75 -12.92 8.40
CA ARG A 164 8.11 -13.47 8.50
C ARG A 164 9.21 -12.43 8.74
N LEU A 165 8.93 -11.13 8.67
CA LEU A 165 9.94 -10.13 8.98
C LEU A 165 10.19 -10.05 10.51
N PRO A 166 11.42 -9.80 10.97
CA PRO A 166 11.68 -9.54 12.37
C PRO A 166 11.25 -8.10 12.73
N GLU A 167 10.52 -7.92 13.83
CA GLU A 167 10.12 -6.61 14.34
C GLU A 167 11.37 -5.73 14.63
N THR A 168 11.43 -4.53 14.03
CA THR A 168 12.56 -3.58 14.14
C THR A 168 12.37 -2.50 15.22
N MET A 169 11.19 -2.44 15.86
CA MET A 169 10.93 -1.49 16.95
C MET A 169 11.94 -1.68 18.10
N ASN A 170 12.61 -0.60 18.51
CA ASN A 170 13.61 -0.55 19.59
C ASN A 170 14.88 -1.39 19.40
N LYS A 171 15.28 -1.73 18.17
CA LYS A 171 16.62 -2.30 17.92
C LYS A 171 17.57 -1.24 17.40
N GLU A 172 18.76 -1.17 18.01
CA GLU A 172 19.85 -0.34 17.50
C GLU A 172 20.17 -0.72 16.05
N LEU A 173 20.28 0.29 15.18
CA LEU A 173 20.60 0.07 13.78
C LEU A 173 21.93 -0.69 13.68
N PRO A 174 21.98 -1.84 12.98
CA PRO A 174 23.23 -2.54 12.76
C PRO A 174 24.18 -1.62 12.00
N GLN A 175 25.29 -1.25 12.64
CA GLN A 175 26.26 -0.32 12.05
C GLN A 175 27.16 -1.01 11.01
N THR A 176 27.22 -2.35 11.02
CA THR A 176 28.06 -3.14 10.10
C THR A 176 27.29 -4.28 9.42
N LEU A 177 27.72 -4.63 8.20
CA LEU A 177 27.19 -5.77 7.43
C LEU A 177 27.32 -7.10 8.20
N ALA A 178 28.36 -7.24 9.02
CA ALA A 178 28.60 -8.44 9.82
C ALA A 178 27.53 -8.64 10.91
N ASP A 179 27.05 -7.55 11.53
CA ASP A 179 25.96 -7.60 12.52
C ASP A 179 24.62 -7.92 11.86
N MET A 180 24.37 -7.43 10.65
CA MET A 180 23.19 -7.81 9.86
C MET A 180 23.17 -9.30 9.55
N GLU A 181 24.29 -9.87 9.08
CA GLU A 181 24.36 -11.29 8.72
C GLU A 181 24.16 -12.19 9.96
N ARG A 182 24.70 -11.78 11.11
CA ARG A 182 24.52 -12.47 12.40
C ARG A 182 23.06 -12.43 12.86
N ASN A 183 22.38 -11.30 12.69
CA ASN A 183 20.98 -11.12 13.07
C ASN A 183 20.02 -11.86 12.13
N MET A 184 20.28 -11.87 10.82
CA MET A 184 19.52 -12.67 9.85
C MET A 184 19.66 -14.18 10.09
N ARG A 185 20.87 -14.68 10.37
CA ARG A 185 21.09 -16.10 10.72
C ARG A 185 20.37 -16.50 12.02
N LYS A 186 20.30 -15.61 13.01
CA LYS A 186 19.53 -15.84 14.25
C LYS A 186 18.02 -15.83 14.01
N ALA A 187 17.52 -14.94 13.16
CA ALA A 187 16.11 -14.89 12.78
C ALA A 187 15.67 -16.15 12.01
N MET A 188 16.49 -16.63 11.07
CA MET A 188 16.22 -17.88 10.33
C MET A 188 16.28 -19.15 11.20
N LYS A 189 16.97 -19.13 12.35
CA LYS A 189 16.97 -20.24 13.32
C LYS A 189 15.78 -20.23 14.27
N LYS A 190 15.02 -19.12 14.35
CA LYS A 190 13.86 -18.95 15.25
C LYS A 190 12.51 -19.00 14.53
N ALA A 191 12.51 -18.95 13.19
CA ALA A 191 11.33 -19.08 12.33
C ALA A 191 11.13 -20.53 11.91
#